data_AF-A0A9E2Q1J4-F1
#
_entry.id   AF-A0A9E2Q1J4-F1
#
_cell.length_a   1.000
_cell.length_b   1.000
_cell.length_c   1.000
_cell.angle_alpha   90.00
_cell.angle_beta   90.00
_cell.angle_gamma   90.00
#
_symmetry.space_group_name_H-M   'P 1'
#
loop_
_entity.id
_entity.type
_entity.pdbx_description
1 polymer ?
#
loop_
_entity_poly.entity_id
_entity_poly.type
_entity_poly.pdbx_seq_one_letter_code
_entity_poly.pdbx_strand_id
1 'polypeptide(L)' 'MSKNSSIEWTESTWNPITGCSKISPGCKNCYAERMAKRLKAMGQANYCNGFKITTHPLA' A
#
# COMPACT_ATOMS: atom_id res chain seq x y z
N MET A 1 7.43 -2.80 -4.25
CA MET A 1 8.02 -1.94 -5.28
C MET A 1 8.52 -2.83 -6.39
N SER A 2 8.38 -2.40 -7.64
CA SER A 2 8.95 -3.13 -8.78
C SER A 2 9.94 -2.22 -9.49
N LYS A 3 11.20 -2.66 -9.56
CA LYS A 3 12.16 -2.17 -10.55
C LYS A 3 11.81 -2.84 -11.89
N ASN A 4 12.12 -2.19 -13.01
CA ASN A 4 11.78 -2.67 -14.36
C ASN A 4 10.26 -2.75 -14.59
N SER A 5 9.58 -1.63 -14.37
CA SER A 5 8.15 -1.50 -14.60
C SER A 5 7.79 -1.83 -16.06
N SER A 6 6.67 -2.52 -16.25
CA SER A 6 6.10 -2.83 -17.57
C SER A 6 5.32 -1.64 -18.17
N ILE A 7 5.19 -0.55 -17.41
CA ILE A 7 4.55 0.68 -17.88
C ILE A 7 5.57 1.40 -18.76
N GLU A 8 5.25 1.54 -20.05
CA GLU A 8 6.18 1.98 -21.10
C GLU A 8 6.96 3.27 -20.78
N TRP A 9 6.37 4.18 -20.00
CA TRP A 9 6.93 5.51 -19.71
C TRP A 9 7.63 5.63 -18.34
N THR A 10 7.70 4.58 -17.51
CA THR A 10 8.41 4.62 -16.23
C THR A 10 9.20 3.35 -15.94
N GLU A 11 10.41 3.52 -15.41
CA GLU A 11 11.30 2.41 -15.06
C GLU A 11 10.92 1.72 -13.75
N SER A 12 10.17 2.40 -12.87
CA SER A 12 9.81 1.87 -11.56
C SER A 12 8.43 2.32 -11.08
N THR A 13 7.83 1.51 -10.23
CA THR A 13 6.57 1.84 -9.54
C THR A 13 6.71 1.65 -8.06
N TRP A 14 6.24 2.65 -7.32
CA TRP A 14 6.30 2.66 -5.87
C TRP A 14 5.03 3.27 -5.29
N ASN A 15 4.61 2.78 -4.11
CA ASN A 15 3.47 3.33 -3.39
C ASN A 15 3.99 4.16 -2.20
N PRO A 16 3.83 5.49 -2.22
CA PRO A 16 4.36 6.37 -1.17
C PRO A 16 3.60 6.26 0.15
N ILE A 17 2.39 5.70 0.15
CA ILE A 17 1.52 5.70 1.33
C ILE A 17 0.81 4.36 1.48
N THR A 18 0.81 3.81 2.69
CA THR A 18 -0.05 2.69 3.07
C THR A 18 -1.05 3.15 4.12
N GLY A 19 -2.32 2.77 3.97
CA GLY A 19 -3.39 3.11 4.91
C GLY A 19 -4.14 4.39 4.56
N CYS A 20 -5.31 4.58 5.20
CA CYS A 20 -6.10 5.81 5.11
C CYS A 20 -6.97 6.00 6.36
N SER A 21 -7.47 7.22 6.55
CA SER A 21 -8.49 7.52 7.57
C SER A 21 -9.87 7.21 7.00
N LYS A 22 -10.71 6.53 7.78
CA LYS A 22 -12.08 6.19 7.36
C LYS A 22 -12.99 7.40 7.56
N ILE A 23 -13.42 8.04 6.48
CA ILE A 23 -14.20 9.30 6.52
C ILE A 23 -15.70 9.10 6.22
N SER A 24 -16.10 7.97 5.63
CA SER A 24 -17.47 7.75 5.20
C SER A 24 -17.89 6.27 5.26
N PRO A 25 -19.20 5.97 5.18
CA PRO A 25 -19.70 4.59 5.11
C PRO A 25 -19.12 3.77 3.94
N GLY A 26 -18.65 4.44 2.88
CA GLY A 26 -17.97 3.78 1.75
C GLY A 26 -16.70 3.03 2.13
N CYS A 27 -16.11 3.34 3.29
CA CYS A 27 -14.92 2.65 3.79
C CYS A 27 -15.20 1.20 4.27
N LYS A 28 -16.47 0.79 4.44
CA LYS A 28 -16.84 -0.50 5.04
C LYS A 28 -16.27 -1.71 4.28
N ASN A 29 -16.12 -1.60 2.96
CA ASN A 29 -15.61 -2.67 2.08
C ASN A 29 -14.32 -2.25 1.34
N CYS A 30 -13.45 -1.48 1.99
CA CYS A 30 -12.21 -0.98 1.40
C CYS A 30 -11.28 -2.14 0.98
N TYR A 31 -10.99 -2.25 -0.32
CA TYR A 31 -10.05 -3.25 -0.85
C TYR A 31 -8.64 -3.08 -0.25
N ALA A 32 -8.20 -1.83 -0.06
CA ALA A 32 -6.86 -1.52 0.42
C ALA A 32 -6.66 -2.01 1.87
N GLU A 33 -7.69 -1.95 2.71
CA GLU A 33 -7.63 -2.47 4.09
C GLU A 33 -7.45 -4.00 4.11
N ARG A 34 -8.21 -4.70 3.26
CA ARG A 34 -8.08 -6.16 3.12
C ARG A 34 -6.69 -6.54 2.60
N MET A 35 -6.21 -5.83 1.59
CA MET A 35 -4.88 -6.05 1.03
C MET A 35 -3.78 -5.79 2.06
N ALA A 36 -3.88 -4.72 2.84
CA ALA A 36 -2.90 -4.42 3.88
C ALA A 36 -2.85 -5.50 4.97
N LYS A 37 -4.00 -6.04 5.38
CA LYS A 37 -4.05 -7.19 6.31
C LYS A 37 -3.34 -8.42 5.75
N ARG A 38 -3.59 -8.74 4.48
CA ARG A 38 -2.93 -9.85 3.79
C ARG A 38 -1.41 -9.65 3.69
N LEU A 39 -0.96 -8.48 3.24
CA LEU A 39 0.46 -8.19 3.05
C LEU A 39 1.23 -8.14 4.38
N LYS A 40 0.59 -7.66 5.45
CA LYS A 40 1.14 -7.76 6.80
C LYS A 40 1.31 -9.22 7.23
N ALA A 41 0.31 -10.07 7.02
CA ALA A 41 0.38 -11.50 7.36
C ALA A 41 1.45 -12.24 6.54
N MET A 42 1.72 -11.79 5.31
CA MET A 42 2.81 -12.28 4.46
C MET A 42 4.20 -11.74 4.84
N GLY A 43 4.30 -10.86 5.85
CA GLY A 43 5.59 -10.29 6.27
C GLY A 43 6.16 -9.21 5.35
N GLN A 44 5.33 -8.57 4.51
CA GLN A 44 5.82 -7.52 3.63
C GLN A 44 6.27 -6.29 4.43
N ALA A 45 7.52 -5.85 4.24
CA ALA A 45 8.16 -4.81 5.06
C ALA A 45 7.35 -3.50 5.12
N ASN A 46 6.87 -3.02 3.98
CA ASN A 46 6.10 -1.76 3.88
C ASN A 46 4.71 -1.85 4.54
N TYR A 47 4.26 -3.04 4.93
CA TYR A 47 2.96 -3.28 5.58
C TYR A 47 3.11 -3.75 7.03
N CYS A 48 4.27 -3.59 7.65
CA CYS A 48 4.50 -3.91 9.06
C CYS A 48 3.47 -3.22 9.99
N ASN A 49 3.13 -1.97 9.68
CA ASN A 49 2.15 -1.15 10.37
C ASN A 49 0.68 -1.47 9.98
N GLY A 50 0.44 -2.45 9.11
CA GLY A 50 -0.89 -2.83 8.64
C GLY A 50 -1.55 -1.72 7.81
N PHE A 51 -2.79 -1.35 8.16
CA PHE A 51 -3.55 -0.30 7.47
C PHE A 51 -3.44 1.09 8.11
N LYS A 52 -2.52 1.27 9.06
CA LYS A 52 -2.24 2.58 9.65
C LYS A 52 -1.53 3.46 8.61
N ILE A 53 -1.96 4.72 8.48
CA ILE A 53 -1.33 5.71 7.61
C ILE A 53 0.17 5.74 7.89
N THR A 54 0.95 5.36 6.89
CA THR A 54 2.41 5.32 6.94
C THR A 54 2.93 5.85 5.61
N THR A 55 3.85 6.79 5.66
CA THR A 55 4.59 7.29 4.50
C THR A 55 5.84 6.44 4.30
N HIS A 56 6.10 6.10 3.05
CA HIS A 56 7.34 5.44 2.63
C HIS A 56 8.14 6.52 1.90
N PRO A 57 9.41 6.79 2.26
CA PRO A 57 10.29 7.58 1.40
C PRO A 57 10.59 6.79 0.11
N LEU A 58 11.00 7.50 -0.94
CA LEU A 58 11.55 6.87 -2.14
C LEU A 58 12.74 6.00 -1.69
N ALA A 59 12.59 4.68 -1.84
CA ALA A 59 13.65 3.71 -1.59
C ALA A 59 14.31 3.29 -2.91
#